data_AF-A0A259PGK5-F1
#
_entry.id   AF-A0A259PGK5-F1
#
_cell.length_a   1.000
_cell.length_b   1.000
_cell.length_c   1.000
_cell.angle_alpha   90.00
_cell.angle_beta   90.00
_cell.angle_gamma   90.00
#
_symmetry.space_group_name_H-M   'P 1'
#
loop_
_entity.id
_entity.type
_entity.pdbx_description
1 polymer ?
#
loop_
_entity_poly.entity_id
_entity_poly.type
_entity_poly.pdbx_seq_one_letter_code
_entity_poly.pdbx_strand_id
1 'polypeptide(L)'
;MSTSTPSGLPFELLIGWRYTRAGRRTRRNGFISFISFISVAGIALGVAALIVVISVMNGFQKDVRDRMLNVIPHIQVFSVDGGPLTDWRGVARVVQRNPAVTGVAPFVSGQALLAQGNQ
;
A
#
# COMPACT_ATOMS: atom_id res chain seq x y z
N MET A 1 29.21 22.51 -32.24
CA MET A 1 27.95 23.24 -32.55
C MET A 1 26.79 22.29 -32.28
N SER A 2 26.34 22.21 -31.02
CA SER A 2 25.26 21.29 -30.58
C SER A 2 24.06 22.14 -30.19
N THR A 3 23.05 22.18 -31.05
CA THR A 3 21.86 23.01 -30.85
C THR A 3 20.83 22.23 -30.03
N SER A 4 20.68 22.66 -28.78
CA SER A 4 19.55 22.39 -27.90
C SER A 4 18.27 23.04 -28.43
N THR A 5 17.21 22.26 -28.63
CA THR A 5 15.84 22.75 -28.84
C THR A 5 14.93 22.22 -27.73
N PRO A 6 14.55 23.03 -26.73
CA PRO A 6 13.54 22.69 -25.75
C PRO A 6 12.14 23.17 -26.17
N SER A 7 11.12 22.52 -25.60
CA SER A 7 9.71 22.94 -25.50
C SER A 7 8.90 23.11 -26.78
N GLY A 8 8.55 21.99 -27.39
CA GLY A 8 7.41 21.82 -28.28
C GLY A 8 7.23 20.32 -28.47
N LEU A 9 6.02 19.79 -28.27
CA LEU A 9 5.74 18.35 -28.33
C LEU A 9 6.46 17.70 -29.52
N PRO A 10 7.13 16.54 -29.36
CA PRO A 10 7.91 15.92 -30.41
C PRO A 10 7.08 15.80 -31.68
N PHE A 11 7.67 16.13 -32.83
CA PHE A 11 6.99 16.15 -34.13
C PHE A 11 6.33 14.79 -34.46
N GLU A 12 6.91 13.72 -33.96
CA GLU A 12 6.37 12.35 -34.03
C GLU A 12 5.04 12.19 -33.29
N LEU A 13 4.87 12.82 -32.13
CA LEU A 13 3.61 12.82 -31.36
C LEU A 13 2.53 13.64 -32.07
N LEU A 14 2.91 14.74 -32.73
CA LEU A 14 2.00 15.53 -33.56
C LEU A 14 1.49 14.74 -34.77
N ILE A 15 2.36 13.97 -35.43
CA ILE A 15 1.98 13.06 -36.53
C ILE A 15 1.10 11.91 -35.99
N GLY A 16 1.52 11.28 -34.89
CA GLY A 16 0.79 10.18 -34.27
C GLY A 16 -0.62 10.58 -33.84
N TRP A 17 -0.76 11.74 -33.18
CA TRP A 17 -2.05 12.32 -32.78
C TRP A 17 -2.93 12.68 -33.98
N ARG A 18 -2.34 13.25 -35.04
CA ARG A 18 -3.07 13.55 -36.27
C ARG A 18 -3.58 12.28 -36.94
N TYR A 19 -2.81 11.18 -36.96
CA TYR A 19 -3.24 9.92 -37.57
C TYR A 19 -4.29 9.18 -36.75
N THR A 20 -4.13 9.09 -35.43
CA THR A 20 -5.16 8.53 -34.53
C THR A 20 -6.47 9.31 -34.60
N ARG A 21 -6.40 10.63 -34.76
CA ARG A 21 -7.59 11.48 -34.90
C ARG A 21 -8.15 11.53 -36.33
N ALA A 22 -7.31 11.38 -37.37
CA ALA A 22 -7.71 11.40 -38.77
C ALA A 22 -8.29 10.06 -39.28
N GLY A 23 -7.95 8.94 -38.64
CA GLY A 23 -8.60 7.64 -38.91
C GLY A 23 -10.12 7.67 -38.77
N ARG A 24 -10.69 8.67 -38.09
CA ARG A 24 -12.15 8.88 -37.95
C ARG A 24 -12.84 9.50 -39.17
N ARG A 25 -12.13 10.03 -40.17
CA ARG A 25 -12.74 10.90 -41.21
C ARG A 25 -13.20 10.20 -42.49
N THR A 26 -12.87 8.93 -42.70
CA THR A 26 -13.32 8.19 -43.89
C THR A 26 -14.71 7.60 -43.67
N ARG A 27 -15.73 8.32 -44.15
CA ARG A 27 -17.17 7.98 -44.16
C ARG A 27 -17.55 6.71 -44.96
N ARG A 28 -16.64 5.75 -45.12
CA ARG A 28 -16.88 4.41 -45.69
C ARG A 28 -16.60 3.25 -44.70
N ASN A 29 -16.19 3.57 -43.46
CA ASN A 29 -15.56 2.63 -42.50
C ASN A 29 -16.43 2.28 -41.25
N GLY A 30 -17.76 2.21 -41.35
CA GLY A 30 -18.62 1.93 -40.18
C GLY A 30 -18.27 0.61 -39.44
N PHE A 31 -18.09 -0.48 -40.19
CA PHE A 31 -17.70 -1.79 -39.64
C PHE A 31 -16.28 -1.78 -39.02
N ILE A 32 -15.32 -1.12 -39.68
CA ILE A 32 -13.93 -1.03 -39.19
C ILE A 32 -13.85 -0.17 -37.92
N SER A 33 -14.63 0.91 -37.87
CA SER A 33 -14.71 1.77 -36.67
C SER A 33 -15.34 1.04 -35.49
N PHE A 34 -16.33 0.17 -35.72
CA PHE A 34 -16.96 -0.64 -34.69
C PHE A 34 -15.99 -1.67 -34.08
N ILE A 35 -15.25 -2.39 -34.93
CA ILE A 35 -14.24 -3.35 -34.50
C ILE A 35 -13.15 -2.64 -33.69
N SER A 36 -12.64 -1.52 -34.20
CA SER A 36 -11.61 -0.74 -33.50
C SER A 36 -12.07 -0.25 -32.13
N PHE A 37 -13.33 0.18 -32.00
CA PHE A 37 -13.90 0.58 -30.72
C PHE A 37 -13.96 -0.58 -29.72
N ILE A 38 -14.47 -1.74 -30.15
CA ILE A 38 -14.57 -2.93 -29.28
C ILE A 38 -13.18 -3.44 -28.87
N SER A 39 -12.19 -3.44 -29.77
CA SER A 39 -10.82 -3.85 -29.45
C SER A 39 -10.20 -2.95 -28.36
N VAL A 40 -10.34 -1.62 -28.48
CA VAL A 40 -9.83 -0.68 -27.48
C VAL A 40 -10.58 -0.84 -26.15
N ALA A 41 -11.90 -1.01 -26.18
CA ALA A 41 -12.70 -1.23 -24.99
C ALA A 41 -12.32 -2.53 -24.27
N GLY A 42 -12.07 -3.62 -25.01
CA GLY A 42 -11.63 -4.90 -24.44
C GLY A 42 -10.27 -4.81 -23.75
N ILE A 43 -9.30 -4.16 -24.38
CA ILE A 43 -7.96 -3.94 -23.77
C ILE A 43 -8.10 -3.09 -22.50
N ALA A 44 -8.88 -2.01 -22.56
CA ALA A 44 -9.10 -1.13 -21.42
C ALA A 44 -9.73 -1.87 -20.23
N LEU A 45 -10.77 -2.69 -20.47
CA LEU A 45 -11.41 -3.49 -19.43
C LEU A 45 -10.46 -4.56 -18.86
N GLY A 46 -9.69 -5.23 -19.71
CA GLY A 46 -8.73 -6.25 -19.27
C GLY A 46 -7.62 -5.67 -18.37
N VAL A 47 -7.03 -4.54 -18.79
CA VAL A 47 -6.00 -3.86 -17.98
C VAL A 47 -6.59 -3.30 -16.69
N ALA A 48 -7.80 -2.72 -16.73
CA ALA A 48 -8.47 -2.24 -15.53
C ALA A 48 -8.72 -3.35 -14.51
N ALA A 49 -9.21 -4.52 -14.96
CA ALA A 49 -9.42 -5.67 -14.08
C ALA A 49 -8.10 -6.15 -13.44
N LEU A 50 -7.02 -6.25 -14.22
CA LEU A 50 -5.71 -6.64 -13.71
C LEU A 50 -5.19 -5.66 -12.64
N ILE A 51 -5.31 -4.35 -12.89
CA ILE A 51 -4.91 -3.31 -11.94
C ILE A 51 -5.70 -3.42 -10.64
N VAL A 52 -7.02 -3.61 -10.71
CA VAL A 52 -7.89 -3.74 -9.53
C VAL A 52 -7.47 -4.95 -8.69
N VAL A 53 -7.27 -6.12 -9.30
CA VAL A 53 -6.86 -7.33 -8.56
C VAL A 53 -5.53 -7.13 -7.85
N ILE A 54 -4.54 -6.58 -8.55
CA ILE A 54 -3.22 -6.28 -7.96
C ILE A 54 -3.36 -5.24 -6.84
N SER A 55 -4.20 -4.22 -7.02
CA SER A 55 -4.46 -3.19 -6.00
C SER A 55 -5.08 -3.77 -4.74
N VAL A 56 -6.05 -4.68 -4.88
CA VAL A 56 -6.70 -5.35 -3.74
C VAL A 56 -5.69 -6.20 -2.99
N MET A 57 -4.89 -7.00 -3.70
CA MET A 57 -3.87 -7.83 -3.07
C MET A 57 -2.80 -7.00 -2.36
N ASN A 58 -2.32 -5.93 -2.99
CA ASN A 58 -1.31 -5.04 -2.41
C ASN A 58 -1.85 -4.29 -1.18
N GLY A 59 -3.09 -3.79 -1.25
CA GLY A 59 -3.75 -3.14 -0.11
C GLY A 59 -3.98 -4.09 1.05
N PHE A 60 -4.47 -5.30 0.76
CA PHE A 60 -4.75 -6.31 1.78
C PHE A 60 -3.47 -6.87 2.41
N GLN A 61 -2.38 -7.03 1.64
CA GLN A 61 -1.08 -7.40 2.20
C GLN A 61 -0.59 -6.38 3.22
N LYS A 62 -0.79 -5.08 2.98
CA LYS A 62 -0.44 -4.04 3.95
C LYS A 62 -1.28 -4.17 5.22
N ASP A 63 -2.60 -4.29 5.09
CA ASP A 63 -3.49 -4.35 6.25
C ASP A 63 -3.34 -5.64 7.08
N VAL A 64 -3.14 -6.79 6.43
CA VAL A 64 -2.95 -8.07 7.13
C VAL A 64 -1.57 -8.13 7.78
N ARG A 65 -0.53 -7.69 7.07
CA ARG A 65 0.83 -7.63 7.63
C ARG A 65 0.91 -6.66 8.80
N ASP A 66 0.33 -5.48 8.66
CA ASP A 66 0.36 -4.46 9.72
C ASP A 66 -0.46 -4.93 10.94
N ARG A 67 -1.61 -5.60 10.75
CA ARG A 67 -2.37 -6.17 11.87
C ARG A 67 -1.67 -7.34 12.57
N MET A 68 -0.92 -8.16 11.83
CA MET A 68 -0.18 -9.28 12.41
C MET A 68 1.11 -8.83 13.13
N LEU A 69 1.85 -7.85 12.60
CA LEU A 69 3.11 -7.39 13.17
C LEU A 69 2.95 -6.35 14.29
N ASN A 70 1.81 -5.67 14.40
CA ASN A 70 1.55 -4.68 15.43
C ASN A 70 1.15 -5.29 16.79
N VAL A 71 0.97 -6.61 16.87
CA VAL A 71 0.57 -7.33 18.11
C VAL A 71 1.75 -8.02 18.79
N ILE A 72 2.97 -7.92 18.24
CA ILE A 72 4.16 -8.53 18.84
C ILE A 72 5.06 -7.44 19.41
N PRO A 73 5.10 -7.24 20.74
CA PRO A 73 6.13 -6.40 21.34
C PRO A 73 7.48 -7.01 20.95
N HIS A 74 8.29 -6.25 20.20
CA HIS A 74 9.54 -6.76 19.65
C HIS A 74 10.55 -7.11 20.75
N ILE A 75 10.36 -6.58 21.97
CA ILE A 75 11.18 -6.83 23.15
C ILE A 75 10.26 -6.84 24.38
N GLN A 76 10.37 -7.89 25.21
CA GLN A 76 9.74 -7.97 26.53
C GLN A 76 10.85 -8.07 27.57
N VAL A 77 10.78 -7.25 28.62
CA VAL A 77 11.77 -7.23 29.71
C VAL A 77 11.11 -7.76 30.97
N PHE A 78 11.64 -8.84 31.52
CA PHE A 78 11.16 -9.49 32.74
C PHE A 78 12.22 -9.41 33.85
N SER A 79 11.77 -9.52 35.10
CA SER A 79 12.68 -9.73 36.22
C SER A 79 13.30 -11.13 36.12
N VAL A 80 14.59 -11.26 36.46
CA VAL A 80 15.33 -12.54 36.42
C VAL A 80 14.70 -13.57 37.36
N ASP A 81 14.12 -13.11 38.46
CA ASP A 81 13.53 -13.94 39.51
C ASP A 81 12.05 -14.29 39.24
N GLY A 82 11.50 -13.90 38.08
CA GLY A 82 10.09 -14.15 37.73
C GLY A 82 9.06 -13.36 38.55
N GLY A 83 9.50 -12.54 39.51
CA GLY A 83 8.66 -11.67 40.33
C GLY A 83 8.32 -10.31 39.70
N PRO A 84 7.51 -9.48 40.37
CA PRO A 84 7.16 -8.14 39.91
C PRO A 84 8.41 -7.28 39.71
N LEU A 85 8.46 -6.55 38.60
CA LEU A 85 9.55 -5.60 38.33
C LEU A 85 9.39 -4.37 39.22
N THR A 86 10.11 -4.31 40.34
CA THR A 86 9.98 -3.28 41.39
C THR A 86 10.37 -1.87 40.90
N ASP A 87 11.38 -1.76 40.04
CA ASP A 87 11.81 -0.48 39.43
C ASP A 87 11.66 -0.48 37.90
N TRP A 88 10.42 -0.64 37.43
CA TRP A 88 10.13 -0.56 36.00
C TRP A 88 10.49 0.81 35.39
N ARG A 89 10.48 1.89 36.18
CA ARG A 89 10.79 3.26 35.73
C ARG A 89 12.28 3.47 35.48
N GLY A 90 13.14 2.90 36.32
CA GLY A 90 14.59 2.90 36.11
C GLY A 90 14.97 2.12 34.86
N VAL A 91 14.41 0.91 34.70
CA VAL A 91 14.61 0.07 33.51
C VAL A 91 14.12 0.77 32.25
N ALA A 92 12.94 1.40 32.29
CA ALA A 92 12.40 2.15 31.15
C ALA A 92 13.35 3.29 30.70
N ARG A 93 13.98 4.01 31.63
CA ARG A 93 14.95 5.06 31.30
C ARG A 93 16.23 4.52 30.66
N VAL A 94 16.71 3.36 31.08
CA VAL A 94 17.88 2.71 30.47
C VAL A 94 17.56 2.26 29.05
N VAL A 95 16.40 1.65 28.85
CA VAL A 95 15.95 1.15 27.54
C VAL A 95 15.69 2.30 26.57
N GLN A 96 15.09 3.41 27.02
CA GLN A 96 14.85 4.60 26.19
C GLN A 96 16.12 5.32 25.71
N ARG A 97 17.30 5.03 26.28
CA ARG A 97 18.56 5.60 25.79
C ARG A 97 18.99 5.02 24.44
N ASN A 98 18.44 3.88 24.03
CA ASN A 98 18.75 3.27 22.74
C ASN A 98 17.88 3.92 21.64
N PRO A 99 18.48 4.49 20.57
CA PRO A 99 17.74 5.14 19.49
C PRO A 99 16.82 4.21 18.69
N ALA A 100 16.98 2.88 18.81
CA ALA A 100 16.08 1.91 18.18
C ALA A 100 14.76 1.69 18.97
N VAL A 101 14.60 2.30 20.14
CA VAL A 101 13.41 2.14 20.99
C VAL A 101 12.39 3.24 20.70
N THR A 102 11.32 2.90 20.00
CA THR A 102 10.22 3.83 19.64
C THR A 102 9.29 4.15 20.82
N GLY A 103 9.19 3.26 21.82
CA GLY A 103 8.36 3.47 23.00
C GLY A 103 8.50 2.36 24.04
N VAL A 104 8.23 2.70 25.31
CA VAL A 104 8.23 1.75 26.43
C VAL A 104 6.90 1.88 27.17
N ALA A 105 6.20 0.76 27.35
CA ALA A 105 4.95 0.70 28.11
C ALA A 105 5.03 -0.43 29.14
N PRO A 106 4.67 -0.17 30.42
CA PRO A 106 4.56 -1.23 31.42
C PRO A 106 3.33 -2.09 31.12
N PHE A 107 3.45 -3.41 31.30
CA PHE A 107 2.33 -4.34 31.20
C PHE A 107 2.29 -5.28 32.41
N VAL A 108 1.08 -5.75 32.75
CA VAL A 108 0.85 -6.78 33.76
C VAL A 108 0.00 -7.86 33.10
N SER A 109 0.49 -9.10 33.09
CA SER A 109 -0.25 -10.26 32.61
C SER A 109 -0.77 -11.08 33.79
N GLY A 110 -2.08 -11.29 33.87
CA GLY A 110 -2.70 -12.14 34.87
C GLY A 110 -3.97 -12.78 34.32
N GLN A 111 -4.30 -13.99 34.80
CA GLN A 111 -5.56 -14.65 34.46
C GLN A 111 -6.64 -14.22 35.44
N ALA A 112 -7.73 -13.65 34.94
CA ALA A 112 -8.90 -13.26 35.74
C ALA A 112 -10.14 -14.01 35.25
N LEU A 113 -10.95 -14.51 36.19
CA LEU A 113 -12.28 -15.05 35.91
C LEU A 113 -13.30 -13.98 36.29
N LEU A 114 -14.06 -13.51 35.30
CA LEU A 114 -15.19 -12.63 35.53
C LEU A 114 -16.44 -13.50 35.74
N ALA A 115 -16.91 -13.58 36.98
CA ALA A 115 -18.17 -14.22 37.31
C ALA A 115 -19.25 -13.15 37.53
N GLN A 116 -20.36 -13.26 36.81
CA GLN A 116 -21.54 -12.43 37.02
C GLN A 116 -22.43 -13.11 38.08
N GLY A 117 -22.53 -12.50 39.26
CA GLY A 117 -23.45 -12.95 40.30
C GLY A 117 -24.88 -12.58 39.90
N ASN A 118 -25.66 -13.55 39.41
CA ASN A 118 -27.10 -13.40 39.29
C ASN A 118 -27.73 -13.79 40.63
N GLN A 119 -28.11 -12.79 41.42
CA GLN A 119 -28.99 -13.00 42.56
C GLN A 119 -30.39 -13.42 42.10
#